data_AF-A4RQD7-F1
#
_entry.id   AF-A4RQD7-F1
#
_cell.length_a   1.000
_cell.length_b   1.000
_cell.length_c   1.000
_cell.angle_alpha   90.00
_cell.angle_beta   90.00
_cell.angle_gamma   90.00
#
_symmetry.space_group_name_H-M   'P 1'
#
loop_
_entity.id
_entity.type
_entity.pdbx_description
1 polymer ?
#
loop_
_entity_poly.entity_id
_entity_poly.type
_entity_poly.pdbx_seq_one_letter_code
_entity_poly.pdbx_strand_id
1 'polypeptide(L)'
;MGVDEDEVARDVGVGLATFMALSRGNLGRILPSDVSRVGANAYKSIAARGSDYASEGQKKTLQKWFKKFGCHHCGSSKGKVIGDHMPPNKTAFGSGARAAANRGASTTRRVFNFIRGVPLQRFYPQCESCSALQSIAVRTGATKLVSHAVGVRYAVFAGAAVGVSTLHFGTIKTWVDDKVKRINGVVRA
;
A
#
# COMPACT_ATOMS: atom_id res chain seq x y z
N MET A 1 -4.54 23.28 -34.47
CA MET A 1 -4.04 23.58 -33.12
C MET A 1 -2.92 22.60 -32.83
N GLY A 2 -1.67 23.05 -32.86
CA GLY A 2 -0.54 22.22 -32.45
C GLY A 2 -0.58 22.10 -30.94
N VAL A 3 -0.40 20.89 -30.42
CA VAL A 3 -0.19 20.67 -28.99
C VAL A 3 1.25 21.08 -28.71
N ASP A 4 1.45 22.02 -27.79
CA ASP A 4 2.79 22.42 -27.35
C ASP A 4 3.41 21.27 -26.55
N GLU A 5 4.52 20.71 -27.05
CA GLU A 5 5.21 19.59 -26.42
C GLU A 5 5.70 19.93 -25.01
N ASP A 6 6.10 21.19 -24.77
CA ASP A 6 6.56 21.66 -23.46
C ASP A 6 5.39 21.72 -22.46
N GLU A 7 4.20 22.07 -22.94
CA GLU A 7 2.99 22.08 -22.12
C GLU A 7 2.59 20.66 -21.70
N VAL A 8 2.63 19.71 -22.64
CA VAL A 8 2.36 18.29 -22.34
C VAL A 8 3.37 17.72 -21.38
N ALA A 9 4.67 17.99 -21.59
CA ALA A 9 5.73 17.50 -20.72
C ALA A 9 5.56 18.01 -19.28
N ARG A 10 5.22 19.30 -19.11
CA ARG A 10 4.91 19.91 -17.81
C ARG A 10 3.72 19.21 -17.15
N ASP A 11 2.62 19.06 -17.86
CA ASP A 11 1.37 18.54 -17.29
C ASP A 11 1.51 17.07 -16.87
N VAL A 12 2.19 16.26 -17.70
CA VAL A 12 2.57 14.88 -17.34
C VAL A 12 3.47 14.88 -16.11
N GLY A 13 4.48 15.76 -16.06
CA GLY A 13 5.41 15.87 -14.94
C GLY A 13 4.71 16.22 -13.63
N VAL A 14 3.84 17.24 -13.62
CA VAL A 14 3.09 17.69 -12.43
C VAL A 14 2.10 16.62 -11.99
N GLY A 15 1.36 16.02 -12.93
CA GLY A 15 0.41 14.96 -12.63
C GLY A 15 1.08 13.73 -11.99
N LEU A 16 2.18 13.26 -12.58
CA LEU A 16 2.94 12.12 -12.08
C LEU A 16 3.59 12.44 -10.72
N ALA A 17 4.22 13.60 -10.57
CA ALA A 17 4.83 14.01 -9.31
C ALA A 17 3.80 14.09 -8.18
N THR A 18 2.62 14.67 -8.46
CA THR A 18 1.52 14.76 -7.50
C THR A 18 1.00 13.37 -7.12
N PHE A 19 0.78 12.50 -8.11
CA PHE A 19 0.38 11.12 -7.86
C PHE A 19 1.41 10.37 -7.00
N MET A 20 2.70 10.48 -7.32
CA MET A 20 3.78 9.83 -6.58
C MET A 20 3.88 10.34 -5.15
N ALA A 21 3.73 11.64 -4.93
CA ALA A 21 3.73 12.22 -3.59
C ALA A 21 2.56 11.68 -2.75
N LEU A 22 1.33 11.67 -3.30
CA LEU A 22 0.13 11.22 -2.60
C LEU A 22 0.13 9.70 -2.36
N SER A 23 0.60 8.94 -3.35
CA SER A 23 0.72 7.47 -3.28
C SER A 23 1.91 7.00 -2.44
N ARG A 24 2.78 7.92 -2.02
CA ARG A 24 4.06 7.63 -1.34
C ARG A 24 4.96 6.72 -2.18
N GLY A 25 4.99 6.98 -3.49
CA GLY A 25 5.78 6.26 -4.46
C GLY A 25 5.20 4.91 -4.93
N ASN A 26 3.95 4.59 -4.58
CA ASN A 26 3.34 3.30 -4.91
C ASN A 26 2.28 3.43 -6.02
N LEU A 27 2.71 3.19 -7.26
CA LEU A 27 1.85 3.13 -8.45
C LEU A 27 0.81 1.99 -8.40
N GLY A 28 1.09 0.92 -7.65
CA GLY A 28 0.17 -0.20 -7.46
C GLY A 28 -1.18 0.21 -6.85
N ARG A 29 -1.26 1.37 -6.19
CA ARG A 29 -2.51 1.93 -5.64
C ARG A 29 -3.57 2.32 -6.68
N ILE A 30 -3.24 2.26 -7.97
CA ILE A 30 -4.19 2.41 -9.08
C ILE A 30 -4.90 1.07 -9.36
N LEU A 31 -4.20 -0.05 -9.14
CA LEU A 31 -4.66 -1.38 -9.52
C LEU A 31 -5.46 -2.03 -8.40
N PRO A 32 -6.54 -2.77 -8.69
CA PRO A 32 -7.29 -3.47 -7.66
C PRO A 32 -6.40 -4.49 -6.94
N SER A 33 -6.65 -4.66 -5.64
CA SER A 33 -5.89 -5.60 -4.82
C SER A 33 -6.53 -7.00 -4.83
N ASP A 34 -5.74 -8.05 -5.07
CA ASP A 34 -6.16 -9.43 -4.81
C ASP A 34 -6.14 -9.69 -3.29
N VAL A 35 -7.28 -10.06 -2.72
CA VAL A 35 -7.43 -10.29 -1.27
C VAL A 35 -6.58 -11.45 -0.75
N SER A 36 -6.15 -12.37 -1.62
CA SER A 36 -5.28 -13.50 -1.28
C SER A 36 -3.79 -13.15 -1.24
N ARG A 37 -3.43 -11.93 -1.64
CA ARG A 37 -2.06 -11.40 -1.70
C ARG A 37 -1.92 -10.15 -0.84
N VAL A 38 -0.67 -9.66 -0.68
CA VAL A 38 -0.41 -8.35 -0.08
C VAL A 38 -1.12 -7.30 -0.93
N GLY A 39 -1.97 -6.48 -0.31
CA GLY A 39 -2.75 -5.49 -1.04
C GLY A 39 -1.94 -4.25 -1.43
N ALA A 40 -2.44 -3.48 -2.39
CA ALA A 40 -1.79 -2.28 -2.92
C ALA A 40 -1.63 -1.16 -1.88
N ASN A 41 -2.44 -1.17 -0.82
CA ASN A 41 -2.37 -0.21 0.28
C ASN A 41 -1.49 -0.70 1.45
N ALA A 42 -0.80 -1.83 1.30
CA ALA A 42 0.14 -2.33 2.28
C ALA A 42 1.31 -1.37 2.49
N TYR A 43 1.42 -0.83 3.70
CA TYR A 43 2.47 0.12 4.07
C TYR A 43 3.39 -0.38 5.18
N LYS A 44 2.82 -0.93 6.26
CA LYS A 44 3.60 -1.52 7.36
C LYS A 44 3.07 -2.90 7.70
N SER A 45 3.97 -3.74 8.17
CA SER A 45 3.68 -5.09 8.62
C SER A 45 4.54 -5.50 9.81
N ILE A 46 4.03 -6.46 10.57
CA ILE A 46 4.74 -7.06 11.70
C ILE A 46 5.05 -8.52 11.34
N ALA A 47 6.21 -9.04 11.71
CA ALA A 47 6.49 -10.46 11.54
C ALA A 47 5.47 -11.31 12.31
N ALA A 48 4.90 -12.33 11.67
CA ALA A 48 4.06 -13.31 12.33
C ALA A 48 4.93 -14.45 12.90
N ARG A 49 4.46 -15.08 13.98
CA ARG A 49 5.14 -16.23 14.59
C ARG A 49 4.57 -17.52 13.98
N GLY A 50 4.90 -17.75 12.71
CA GLY A 50 4.27 -18.84 11.93
C GLY A 50 2.77 -18.61 11.80
N SER A 51 1.98 -19.64 12.11
CA SER A 51 0.51 -19.64 12.05
C SER A 51 -0.20 -19.06 13.27
N ASP A 52 0.55 -18.59 14.27
CA ASP A 52 0.00 -18.03 15.51
C ASP A 52 -0.80 -16.76 15.22
N TYR A 53 -1.89 -16.53 15.97
CA TYR A 53 -2.59 -15.26 15.87
C TYR A 53 -1.73 -14.10 16.40
N ALA A 54 -2.04 -12.88 15.95
CA ALA A 54 -1.38 -11.67 16.43
C ALA A 54 -1.56 -11.54 17.95
N SER A 55 -0.47 -11.29 18.67
CA SER A 55 -0.51 -11.00 20.11
C SER A 55 -1.21 -9.68 20.38
N GLU A 56 -1.60 -9.42 21.63
CA GLU A 56 -2.26 -8.15 21.99
C GLU A 56 -1.41 -6.91 21.67
N GLY A 57 -0.09 -6.99 21.86
CA GLY A 57 0.83 -5.92 21.46
C GLY A 57 0.87 -5.70 19.94
N GLN A 58 0.82 -6.79 19.16
CA GLN A 58 0.74 -6.73 17.70
C GLN A 58 -0.60 -6.16 17.26
N LYS A 59 -1.72 -6.58 17.84
CA LYS A 59 -3.07 -6.05 17.56
C LYS A 59 -3.14 -4.54 17.81
N LYS A 60 -2.62 -4.06 18.95
CA LYS A 60 -2.55 -2.61 19.25
C LYS A 60 -1.74 -1.85 18.20
N THR A 61 -0.63 -2.42 17.75
CA THR A 61 0.22 -1.81 16.71
C THR A 61 -0.48 -1.78 15.36
N LEU A 62 -1.12 -2.89 14.97
CA LEU A 62 -1.92 -2.99 13.75
C LEU A 62 -3.08 -2.00 13.77
N GLN A 63 -3.74 -1.79 14.92
CA GLN A 63 -4.80 -0.79 15.05
C GLN A 63 -4.30 0.64 14.84
N LYS A 64 -3.13 0.98 15.39
CA LYS A 64 -2.49 2.28 15.13
C LYS A 64 -2.21 2.47 13.63
N TRP A 65 -1.67 1.44 12.98
CA TRP A 65 -1.39 1.49 11.54
C TRP A 65 -2.65 1.50 10.69
N PHE A 66 -3.70 0.78 11.08
CA PHE A 66 -4.99 0.80 10.41
C PHE A 66 -5.62 2.19 10.43
N LYS A 67 -5.57 2.90 11.56
CA LYS A 67 -6.04 4.28 11.66
C LYS A 67 -5.21 5.24 10.79
N LYS A 68 -3.89 5.05 10.73
CA LYS A 68 -2.96 5.95 10.03
C LYS A 68 -2.87 5.70 8.52
N PHE A 69 -2.91 4.45 8.10
CA PHE A 69 -2.63 4.01 6.72
C PHE A 69 -3.80 3.28 6.06
N GLY A 70 -4.80 2.87 6.82
CA GLY A 70 -5.95 2.12 6.34
C GLY A 70 -5.70 0.61 6.24
N CYS A 71 -6.73 -0.10 5.77
CA CYS A 71 -6.68 -1.49 5.37
C CYS A 71 -5.68 -1.66 4.22
N HIS A 72 -4.86 -2.71 4.29
CA HIS A 72 -3.85 -2.97 3.27
C HIS A 72 -4.42 -3.36 1.89
N HIS A 73 -5.68 -3.81 1.81
CA HIS A 73 -6.40 -4.03 0.54
C HIS A 73 -7.17 -2.79 0.10
N CYS A 74 -8.23 -2.40 0.80
CA CYS A 74 -9.14 -1.33 0.33
C CYS A 74 -8.76 0.10 0.76
N GLY A 75 -7.80 0.27 1.67
CA GLY A 75 -7.46 1.58 2.24
C GLY A 75 -8.45 2.13 3.28
N SER A 76 -9.56 1.43 3.58
CA SER A 76 -10.51 1.86 4.63
C SER A 76 -9.84 1.93 6.00
N SER A 77 -10.08 3.02 6.73
CA SER A 77 -9.67 3.18 8.14
C SER A 77 -10.83 3.05 9.12
N LYS A 78 -12.00 2.56 8.66
CA LYS A 78 -13.22 2.40 9.45
C LYS A 78 -13.43 0.94 9.87
N GLY A 79 -13.95 0.73 11.08
CA GLY A 79 -14.32 -0.59 11.61
C GLY A 79 -13.23 -1.24 12.47
N LYS A 80 -13.42 -2.54 12.76
CA LYS A 80 -12.46 -3.33 13.53
C LYS A 80 -11.29 -3.76 12.64
N VAL A 81 -10.11 -3.84 13.25
CA VAL A 81 -8.88 -4.29 12.59
C VAL A 81 -8.62 -5.76 12.88
N ILE A 82 -8.24 -6.49 11.85
CA ILE A 82 -7.78 -7.87 11.92
C ILE A 82 -6.30 -7.90 11.54
N GLY A 83 -5.53 -8.72 12.25
CA GLY A 83 -4.16 -9.06 11.85
C GLY A 83 -4.19 -10.13 10.78
N ASP A 84 -4.21 -9.70 9.53
CA ASP A 84 -4.25 -10.58 8.36
C ASP A 84 -2.88 -11.23 8.13
N HIS A 85 -2.86 -12.55 7.97
CA HIS A 85 -1.65 -13.29 7.64
C HIS A 85 -1.41 -13.23 6.14
N MET A 86 -0.26 -12.72 5.74
CA MET A 86 0.16 -12.73 4.35
C MET A 86 1.52 -13.45 4.19
N PRO A 87 1.60 -14.52 3.36
CA PRO A 87 0.49 -15.20 2.67
C PRO A 87 -0.51 -15.85 3.65
N PRO A 88 -1.76 -16.15 3.24
CA PRO A 88 -2.74 -16.78 4.11
C PRO A 88 -2.28 -18.15 4.62
N ASN A 89 -2.74 -18.55 5.80
CA ASN A 89 -2.36 -19.82 6.43
C ASN A 89 -2.57 -21.06 5.54
N LYS A 90 -3.67 -21.12 4.79
CA LYS A 90 -3.92 -22.21 3.84
C LYS A 90 -2.85 -22.26 2.75
N THR A 91 -2.41 -21.11 2.26
CA THR A 91 -1.35 -21.00 1.25
C THR A 91 0.02 -21.34 1.83
N ALA A 92 0.32 -20.89 3.05
CA ALA A 92 1.61 -21.12 3.69
C ALA A 92 1.82 -22.58 4.13
N PHE A 93 0.79 -23.23 4.68
CA PHE A 93 0.89 -24.58 5.26
C PHE A 93 0.16 -25.67 4.43
N GLY A 94 -0.38 -25.30 3.27
CA GLY A 94 -1.17 -26.18 2.39
C GLY A 94 -2.58 -26.50 2.88
N SER A 95 -2.90 -26.28 4.16
CA SER A 95 -4.26 -26.38 4.70
C SER A 95 -4.43 -25.59 6.00
N GLY A 96 -5.69 -25.25 6.32
CA GLY A 96 -6.03 -24.66 7.61
C GLY A 96 -5.74 -25.58 8.79
N ALA A 97 -5.92 -26.89 8.63
CA ALA A 97 -5.63 -27.90 9.66
C ALA A 97 -4.12 -27.97 9.97
N ARG A 98 -3.27 -27.99 8.93
CA ARG A 98 -1.80 -27.95 9.11
C ARG A 98 -1.34 -26.64 9.75
N ALA A 99 -1.95 -25.51 9.38
CA ALA A 99 -1.66 -24.24 10.05
C ALA A 99 -2.08 -24.28 11.53
N ALA A 100 -3.27 -24.81 11.85
CA ALA A 100 -3.72 -24.93 13.23
C ALA A 100 -2.80 -25.83 14.07
N ALA A 101 -2.34 -26.95 13.51
CA ALA A 101 -1.40 -27.86 14.16
C ALA A 101 0.01 -27.27 14.36
N ASN A 102 0.37 -26.21 13.63
CA ASN A 102 1.64 -25.49 13.81
C ASN A 102 1.53 -24.30 14.78
N ARG A 103 0.36 -24.06 15.39
CA ARG A 103 0.23 -23.03 16.43
C ARG A 103 0.99 -23.42 17.68
N GLY A 104 1.71 -22.48 18.26
CA GLY A 104 2.59 -22.73 19.40
C GLY A 104 3.76 -23.69 19.08
N ALA A 105 4.07 -23.91 17.79
CA ALA A 105 5.14 -24.82 17.39
C ALA A 105 6.48 -24.43 18.05
N SER A 106 7.20 -25.45 18.51
CA SER A 106 8.53 -25.31 19.09
C SER A 106 9.53 -24.70 18.10
N THR A 107 10.63 -24.14 18.61
CA THR A 107 11.70 -23.56 17.79
C THR A 107 12.22 -24.57 16.77
N THR A 108 12.44 -25.83 17.17
CA THR A 108 12.86 -26.92 16.27
C THR A 108 11.89 -27.12 15.12
N ARG A 109 10.58 -27.13 15.41
CA ARG A 109 9.55 -27.28 14.38
C ARG A 109 9.50 -26.07 13.43
N ARG A 110 9.75 -24.86 13.94
CA ARG A 110 9.84 -23.64 13.11
C ARG A 110 11.06 -23.68 12.19
N VAL A 111 12.22 -24.11 12.69
CA VAL A 111 13.44 -24.31 11.86
C VAL A 111 13.17 -25.36 10.79
N PHE A 112 12.55 -26.48 11.17
CA PHE A 112 12.15 -27.53 10.23
C PHE A 112 11.18 -27.04 9.15
N ASN A 113 10.20 -26.18 9.50
CA ASN A 113 9.29 -25.55 8.53
C ASN A 113 10.04 -24.57 7.61
N PHE A 114 11.02 -23.83 8.13
CA PHE A 114 11.86 -22.95 7.33
C PHE A 114 12.69 -23.73 6.31
N ILE A 115 13.35 -24.83 6.72
CA ILE A 115 14.10 -25.73 5.84
C ILE A 115 13.20 -26.31 4.72
N ARG A 116 11.91 -26.48 5.00
CA ARG A 116 10.89 -26.97 4.04
C ARG A 116 10.38 -25.93 3.07
N GLY A 117 10.83 -24.68 3.19
CA GLY A 117 10.34 -23.58 2.36
C GLY A 117 8.95 -23.09 2.73
N VAL A 118 8.47 -23.32 3.97
CA VAL A 118 7.25 -22.64 4.44
C VAL A 118 7.51 -21.14 4.47
N PRO A 119 6.71 -20.31 3.75
CA PRO A 119 6.99 -18.90 3.61
C PRO A 119 6.84 -18.17 4.95
N LEU A 120 7.71 -17.19 5.21
CA LEU A 120 7.59 -16.32 6.37
C LEU A 120 6.35 -15.44 6.24
N GLN A 121 5.42 -15.60 7.17
CA GLN A 121 4.20 -14.82 7.19
C GLN A 121 4.37 -13.50 7.93
N ARG A 122 3.59 -12.51 7.53
CA ARG A 122 3.55 -11.20 8.17
C ARG A 122 2.10 -10.77 8.41
N PHE A 123 1.91 -9.99 9.46
CA PHE A 123 0.64 -9.34 9.76
C PHE A 123 0.52 -8.00 9.06
N TYR A 124 -0.59 -7.83 8.35
CA TYR A 124 -1.04 -6.56 7.80
C TYR A 124 -2.37 -6.13 8.43
N PRO A 125 -2.63 -4.82 8.59
CA PRO A 125 -3.91 -4.34 9.08
C PRO A 125 -4.99 -4.53 8.01
N GLN A 126 -6.04 -5.29 8.33
CA GLN A 126 -7.15 -5.56 7.42
C GLN A 126 -8.50 -5.24 8.07
N CYS A 127 -9.46 -4.74 7.30
CA CYS A 127 -10.83 -4.54 7.77
C CYS A 127 -11.64 -5.84 7.66
N GLU A 128 -12.73 -5.94 8.43
CA GLU A 128 -13.62 -7.11 8.45
C GLU A 128 -14.18 -7.48 7.07
N SER A 129 -14.57 -6.50 6.26
CA SER A 129 -15.10 -6.75 4.91
C SER A 129 -14.07 -7.40 3.98
N CYS A 130 -12.82 -6.93 3.97
CA CYS A 130 -11.75 -7.54 3.17
C CYS A 130 -11.36 -8.91 3.71
N SER A 131 -11.37 -9.09 5.04
CA SER A 131 -11.11 -10.39 5.66
C SER A 131 -12.19 -11.42 5.29
N ALA A 132 -13.47 -11.03 5.29
CA ALA A 132 -14.55 -11.89 4.83
C ALA A 132 -14.37 -12.28 3.35
N LEU A 133 -14.06 -11.33 2.47
CA LEU A 133 -13.78 -11.61 1.06
C LEU A 133 -12.57 -12.53 0.88
N GLN A 134 -11.50 -12.34 1.66
CA GLN A 134 -10.33 -13.20 1.65
C GLN A 134 -10.69 -14.63 2.07
N SER A 135 -11.50 -14.79 3.12
CA SER A 135 -11.95 -16.13 3.55
C SER A 135 -12.68 -16.87 2.42
N ILE A 136 -13.48 -16.16 1.63
CA ILE A 136 -14.17 -16.70 0.45
C ILE A 136 -13.18 -17.02 -0.67
N ALA A 137 -12.23 -16.13 -0.96
CA ALA A 137 -11.20 -16.38 -1.98
C ALA A 137 -10.38 -17.63 -1.64
N VAL A 138 -9.90 -17.73 -0.39
CA VAL A 138 -9.07 -18.84 0.09
C VAL A 138 -9.84 -20.17 0.14
N ARG A 139 -11.14 -20.15 0.52
CA ARG A 139 -11.94 -21.39 0.56
C ARG A 139 -12.27 -21.90 -0.85
N THR A 140 -12.63 -21.00 -1.77
CA THR A 140 -13.10 -21.35 -3.12
C THR A 140 -11.97 -21.47 -4.15
N GLY A 141 -10.77 -20.94 -3.85
CA GLY A 141 -9.69 -20.83 -4.83
C GLY A 141 -9.92 -19.74 -5.87
N ALA A 142 -10.98 -18.94 -5.76
CA ALA A 142 -11.29 -17.88 -6.72
C ALA A 142 -10.52 -16.59 -6.41
N THR A 143 -10.06 -15.90 -7.45
CA THR A 143 -9.54 -14.54 -7.34
C THR A 143 -10.65 -13.57 -6.96
N LYS A 144 -10.46 -12.80 -5.90
CA LYS A 144 -11.37 -11.72 -5.49
C LYS A 144 -10.59 -10.42 -5.41
N LEU A 145 -11.03 -9.45 -6.21
CA LEU A 145 -10.38 -8.17 -6.36
C LEU A 145 -11.12 -7.09 -5.55
N VAL A 146 -10.36 -6.20 -4.93
CA VAL A 146 -10.87 -5.07 -4.17
C VAL A 146 -10.28 -3.79 -4.74
N SER A 147 -11.14 -2.98 -5.34
CA SER A 147 -10.79 -1.64 -5.81
C SER A 147 -10.73 -0.65 -4.64
N HIS A 148 -9.93 0.39 -4.77
CA HIS A 148 -9.78 1.44 -3.77
C HIS A 148 -10.05 2.81 -4.38
N ALA A 149 -10.93 3.57 -3.73
CA ALA A 149 -11.27 4.94 -4.12
C ALA A 149 -10.08 5.92 -4.02
N VAL A 150 -8.98 5.48 -3.42
CA VAL A 150 -7.75 6.25 -3.26
C VAL A 150 -7.17 6.65 -4.63
N GLY A 151 -7.21 5.77 -5.63
CA GLY A 151 -6.74 6.09 -6.98
C GLY A 151 -7.53 7.24 -7.62
N VAL A 152 -8.86 7.20 -7.50
CA VAL A 152 -9.75 8.27 -7.99
C VAL A 152 -9.46 9.59 -7.29
N ARG A 153 -9.29 9.58 -5.96
CA ARG A 153 -8.95 10.79 -5.20
C ARG A 153 -7.61 11.38 -5.65
N TYR A 154 -6.60 10.55 -5.85
CA TYR A 154 -5.29 11.01 -6.31
C TYR A 154 -5.35 11.57 -7.73
N ALA A 155 -6.15 10.97 -8.61
CA ALA A 155 -6.39 11.50 -9.95
C ALA A 155 -7.03 12.90 -9.92
N VAL A 156 -8.02 13.12 -9.04
CA VAL A 156 -8.64 14.45 -8.85
C VAL A 156 -7.60 15.48 -8.39
N PHE A 157 -6.76 15.15 -7.41
CA PHE A 157 -5.72 16.06 -6.95
C PHE A 157 -4.63 16.30 -8.00
N ALA A 158 -4.23 15.28 -8.75
CA ALA A 158 -3.28 15.42 -9.84
C ALA A 158 -3.82 16.35 -10.93
N GLY A 159 -5.09 16.18 -11.33
CA GLY A 159 -5.75 17.07 -12.29
C GLY A 159 -5.84 18.51 -11.79
N ALA A 160 -6.20 18.72 -10.51
CA ALA A 160 -6.21 20.05 -9.91
C ALA A 160 -4.82 20.69 -9.89
N ALA A 161 -3.77 19.93 -9.57
CA ALA A 161 -2.39 20.43 -9.58
C ALA A 161 -1.92 20.83 -10.98
N VAL A 162 -2.27 20.03 -12.00
CA VAL A 162 -2.02 20.36 -13.42
C VAL A 162 -2.76 21.65 -13.80
N GLY A 163 -4.04 21.78 -13.44
CA GLY A 163 -4.81 23.00 -13.71
C GLY A 163 -4.21 24.25 -13.07
N VAL A 164 -3.80 24.17 -11.79
CA VAL A 164 -3.11 25.26 -11.10
C VAL A 164 -1.78 25.60 -11.76
N SER A 165 -0.99 24.59 -12.12
CA SER A 165 0.28 24.76 -12.85
C SER A 165 0.07 25.48 -14.18
N THR A 166 -1.01 25.14 -14.89
CA THR A 166 -1.35 25.76 -16.18
C THR A 166 -1.74 27.23 -16.00
N LEU A 167 -2.64 27.52 -15.07
CA LEU A 167 -3.15 28.88 -14.83
C LEU A 167 -2.07 29.84 -14.28
N HIS A 168 -1.09 29.33 -13.53
CA HIS A 168 -0.08 30.14 -12.87
C HIS A 168 1.35 29.92 -13.41
N PHE A 169 1.49 29.27 -14.57
CA PHE A 169 2.80 28.89 -15.10
C PHE A 169 3.77 30.06 -15.19
N GLY A 170 3.32 31.21 -15.73
CA GLY A 170 4.15 32.40 -15.87
C GLY A 170 4.67 32.93 -14.53
N THR A 171 3.81 32.99 -13.51
CA THR A 171 4.17 33.44 -12.15
C THR A 171 5.09 32.45 -11.45
N ILE A 172 4.86 31.15 -11.63
CA ILE A 172 5.71 30.10 -11.04
C ILE A 172 7.10 30.14 -11.69
N LYS A 173 7.17 30.26 -13.02
CA LYS A 173 8.43 30.31 -13.76
C LYS A 173 9.30 31.49 -13.33
N THR A 174 8.73 32.69 -13.27
CA THR A 174 9.48 33.88 -12.83
C THR A 174 9.99 33.75 -11.39
N TRP A 175 9.17 33.21 -10.48
CA TRP A 175 9.58 32.94 -9.10
C TRP A 175 10.73 31.92 -9.01
N VAL A 176 10.66 30.84 -9.79
CA VAL A 176 11.71 29.81 -9.85
C VAL A 176 13.00 30.40 -10.40
N ASP A 177 12.93 31.13 -11.53
CA ASP A 177 14.09 31.75 -12.16
C ASP A 177 14.79 32.74 -11.20
N ASP A 178 14.03 33.53 -10.45
CA ASP A 178 14.56 34.43 -9.44
C ASP A 178 15.22 33.70 -8.26
N LYS A 179 14.63 32.60 -7.80
CA LYS A 179 15.23 31.72 -6.77
C LYS A 179 16.55 31.11 -7.24
N VAL A 180 16.59 30.58 -8.47
CA VAL A 180 17.78 29.97 -9.05
C VAL A 180 18.89 31.01 -9.23
N LYS A 181 18.56 32.20 -9.74
CA LYS A 181 19.52 33.32 -9.84
C LYS A 181 20.10 33.71 -8.48
N ARG A 182 19.27 33.77 -7.43
CA ARG A 182 19.75 34.04 -6.05
C ARG A 182 20.68 32.95 -5.55
N ILE A 183 20.34 31.68 -5.73
CA ILE A 183 21.19 30.55 -5.29
C ILE A 183 22.52 30.56 -6.05
N ASN A 184 22.49 30.71 -7.38
CA ASN A 184 23.70 30.73 -8.20
C ASN A 184 24.55 31.99 -7.95
N GLY A 185 23.93 33.11 -7.58
CA GLY A 185 24.63 34.32 -7.15
C GLY A 185 25.31 34.17 -5.79
N VAL A 186 24.73 33.41 -4.87
CA VAL A 186 25.32 33.07 -3.56
C VAL A 186 26.43 32.03 -3.68
N VAL A 187 26.33 31.10 -4.63
CA VAL A 187 27.35 30.06 -4.89
C VAL A 187 28.55 30.60 -5.68
N ARG A 188 28.41 31.78 -6.31
CA ARG A 188 29.48 32.45 -7.08
C ARG A 188 30.19 33.60 -6.34
N ALA A 189 29.83 33.85 -5.07
CA ALA A 189 30.51 34.80 -4.18
C ALA A 189 31.39 34.03 -3.18
#